data_AF-A0AAV6ZIA9-F1
#
_entry.id   AF-A0AAV6ZIA9-F1
#
_cell.length_a   1.000
_cell.length_b   1.000
_cell.length_c   1.000
_cell.angle_alpha   90.00
_cell.angle_beta   90.00
_cell.angle_gamma   90.00
#
_symmetry.space_group_name_H-M   'P 1'
#
loop_
_entity.id
_entity.type
_entity.pdbx_description
1 polymer ?
#
loop_
_entity_poly.entity_id
_entity_poly.type
_entity_poly.pdbx_seq_one_letter_code
_entity_poly.pdbx_strand_id
1 'polypeptide(L)'
;MNVITVDDYKNTYWPKLDSAIDQLLTQSPGDYIPISYEQIYSCVYKCVCQQHSEQMYSDLMCKITAHLEKVSLELQATSPEHYIEKFNLALSQYMGALHSIVPLFIYMNKFYIETKLNRDLKDDLIQLFTEHVAEKHIYSLMPLLLEAQSTPFQITPSTMASIIKGLYTLRPGNCSLRSTPCHLIGGPCV
;
A
#
# COMPACT_ATOMS: atom_id res chain seq x y z
N MET A 1 -10.23 32.68 11.63
CA MET A 1 -9.72 31.29 11.51
C MET A 1 -8.20 31.40 11.56
N ASN A 2 -7.52 30.76 12.52
CA ASN A 2 -6.06 30.86 12.62
C ASN A 2 -5.43 30.19 11.39
N VAL A 3 -4.57 30.92 10.69
CA VAL A 3 -3.81 30.43 9.54
C VAL A 3 -2.83 29.37 10.05
N ILE A 4 -2.90 28.16 9.49
CA ILE A 4 -1.88 27.14 9.78
C ILE A 4 -0.64 27.54 9.00
N THR A 5 0.42 27.91 9.72
CA THR A 5 1.71 28.19 9.09
C THR A 5 2.37 26.90 8.62
N VAL A 6 3.37 27.00 7.73
CA VAL A 6 4.16 25.84 7.31
C VAL A 6 4.88 25.20 8.51
N ASP A 7 5.32 26.00 9.48
CA ASP A 7 5.92 25.51 10.72
C ASP A 7 4.92 24.76 11.60
N ASP A 8 3.68 25.26 11.73
CA ASP A 8 2.63 24.55 12.46
C ASP A 8 2.32 23.21 11.79
N TYR A 9 2.20 23.22 10.47
CA TYR A 9 1.99 21.99 9.69
C TYR A 9 3.08 20.96 9.99
N LYS A 10 4.36 21.34 9.85
CA LYS A 10 5.50 20.43 10.03
C LYS A 10 5.68 19.93 11.45
N ASN A 11 5.47 20.79 12.45
CA ASN A 11 5.81 20.48 13.84
C ASN A 11 4.61 19.98 14.67
N THR A 12 3.38 20.23 14.23
CA THR A 12 2.17 19.93 15.01
C THR A 12 1.19 19.00 14.30
N TYR A 13 0.93 19.22 13.00
CA TYR A 13 -0.10 18.48 12.28
C TYR A 13 0.46 17.23 11.62
N TRP A 14 1.51 17.38 10.81
CA TRP A 14 2.15 16.26 10.12
C TRP A 14 2.62 15.15 11.06
N PRO A 15 3.27 15.40 12.21
CA PRO A 15 3.70 14.34 13.11
C PRO A 15 2.56 13.45 13.63
N LYS A 16 1.35 14.02 13.77
CA LYS A 16 0.15 13.26 14.14
C LYS A 16 -0.33 12.36 13.01
N LEU A 17 -0.30 12.87 11.78
CA LEU A 17 -0.64 12.10 10.58
C LEU A 17 0.39 10.99 10.35
N ASP A 18 1.68 11.34 10.41
CA ASP A 18 2.80 10.42 10.24
C ASP A 18 2.73 9.25 11.22
N SER A 19 2.53 9.53 12.51
CA SER A 19 2.39 8.48 13.52
C SER A 19 1.14 7.61 13.31
N ALA A 20 0.03 8.19 12.83
CA ALA A 20 -1.17 7.42 12.52
C ALA A 20 -0.97 6.51 11.30
N ILE A 21 -0.32 7.02 10.24
CA ILE A 21 0.01 6.25 9.04
C ILE A 21 0.94 5.09 9.41
N ASP A 22 1.96 5.34 10.24
CA ASP A 22 2.90 4.31 10.69
C ASP A 22 2.16 3.16 11.39
N GLN A 23 1.28 3.49 12.34
CA GLN A 23 0.47 2.50 13.06
C GLN A 23 -0.45 1.70 12.12
N LEU A 24 -1.06 2.35 11.13
CA LEU A 24 -1.93 1.70 10.15
C LEU A 24 -1.13 0.74 9.24
N LEU A 25 0.07 1.14 8.83
CA LEU A 25 0.93 0.32 7.97
C LEU A 25 1.51 -0.88 8.73
N THR A 26 1.76 -0.77 10.04
CA THR A 26 2.36 -1.84 10.86
C THR A 26 1.33 -2.73 11.56
N GLN A 27 0.03 -2.50 11.36
CA GLN A 27 -1.03 -3.22 12.07
C GLN A 27 -1.09 -4.70 11.67
N SER A 28 -1.19 -5.61 12.65
CA SER A 28 -1.54 -7.01 12.39
C SER A 28 -3.07 -7.21 12.36
N PRO A 29 -3.59 -8.16 11.57
CA PRO A 29 -5.02 -8.46 11.55
C PRO A 29 -5.54 -8.82 12.96
N GLY A 30 -6.46 -8.01 13.49
CA GLY A 30 -7.07 -8.21 14.81
C GLY A 30 -6.55 -7.31 15.93
N ASP A 31 -5.49 -6.54 15.68
CA ASP A 31 -4.95 -5.59 16.67
C ASP A 31 -5.86 -4.37 16.82
N TYR A 32 -6.11 -3.96 18.06
CA TYR A 32 -6.75 -2.68 18.38
C TYR A 32 -5.76 -1.54 18.12
N ILE A 33 -6.14 -0.62 17.24
CA ILE A 33 -5.33 0.58 17.01
C ILE A 33 -5.91 1.76 17.80
N PRO A 34 -5.12 2.39 18.69
CA PRO A 34 -5.57 3.52 19.48
C PRO A 34 -5.56 4.84 18.67
N ILE A 35 -6.07 4.84 17.44
CA ILE A 35 -6.22 6.06 16.62
C ILE A 35 -7.65 6.56 16.66
N SER A 36 -7.80 7.87 16.90
CA SER A 36 -9.07 8.55 16.69
C SER A 36 -9.21 8.96 15.22
N TYR A 37 -9.99 8.19 14.45
CA TYR A 37 -10.29 8.52 13.04
C TYR A 37 -10.82 9.95 12.88
N GLU A 38 -11.68 10.39 13.79
CA GLU A 38 -12.23 11.76 13.78
C GLU A 38 -11.13 12.83 13.92
N GLN A 39 -10.17 12.62 14.84
CA GLN A 39 -9.07 13.57 15.04
C GLN A 39 -8.14 13.62 13.83
N ILE A 40 -7.79 12.46 13.28
CA ILE A 40 -6.91 12.37 12.10
C ILE A 40 -7.60 12.99 10.87
N TYR A 41 -8.86 12.64 10.61
CA TYR A 41 -9.63 13.24 9.53
C TYR A 41 -9.79 14.76 9.71
N SER A 42 -10.08 15.23 10.92
CA SER A 42 -10.16 16.66 11.24
C SER A 42 -8.82 17.38 11.02
N CYS A 43 -7.70 16.70 11.30
CA CYS A 43 -6.35 17.20 11.06
C CYS A 43 -6.11 17.39 9.55
N VAL A 44 -6.44 16.37 8.74
CA VAL A 44 -6.35 16.42 7.27
C VAL A 44 -7.21 17.55 6.72
N TYR A 45 -8.50 17.61 7.11
CA TYR A 45 -9.43 18.63 6.65
C TYR A 45 -8.89 20.05 6.90
N LYS A 46 -8.42 20.33 8.12
CA LYS A 46 -7.86 21.65 8.48
C LYS A 46 -6.65 22.00 7.61
N CYS A 47 -5.73 21.06 7.40
CA CYS A 47 -4.54 21.31 6.59
C CYS A 47 -4.89 21.56 5.11
N VAL A 48 -5.85 20.82 4.55
CA VAL A 48 -6.34 21.03 3.17
C VAL A 48 -7.00 22.39 3.02
N CYS A 49 -7.89 22.78 3.95
CA CYS A 49 -8.52 24.10 3.94
C CYS A 49 -7.51 25.26 4.04
N GLN A 50 -6.35 25.00 4.64
CA GLN A 50 -5.25 25.96 4.80
C GLN A 50 -4.19 25.83 3.69
N GLN A 51 -4.53 25.21 2.55
CA GLN A 51 -3.70 25.10 1.35
C GLN A 51 -2.40 24.28 1.49
N HIS A 52 -2.34 23.36 2.46
CA HIS A 52 -1.19 22.44 2.64
C HIS A 52 -1.34 21.10 1.89
N SER A 53 -2.28 21.00 0.93
CA SER A 53 -2.59 19.73 0.26
C SER A 53 -1.44 19.15 -0.55
N GLU A 54 -0.68 19.99 -1.26
CA GLU A 54 0.45 19.55 -2.07
C GLU A 54 1.57 18.99 -1.19
N GLN A 55 1.94 19.71 -0.15
CA GLN A 55 2.94 19.27 0.81
C GLN A 55 2.49 17.99 1.53
N MET A 56 1.22 17.91 1.96
CA MET A 56 0.67 16.71 2.58
C MET A 56 0.68 15.49 1.67
N TYR A 57 0.34 15.67 0.39
CA TYR A 57 0.43 14.57 -0.57
C TYR A 57 1.89 14.12 -0.74
N SER A 58 2.83 15.04 -0.92
CA SER A 58 4.26 14.73 -1.03
C SER A 58 4.78 13.97 0.21
N ASP A 59 4.43 14.45 1.40
CA ASP A 59 4.88 13.84 2.66
C ASP A 59 4.25 12.44 2.87
N LEU A 60 2.98 12.24 2.46
CA LEU A 60 2.32 10.93 2.46
C LEU A 60 3.00 9.94 1.51
N MET A 61 3.27 10.35 0.26
CA MET A 61 3.95 9.51 -0.71
C MET A 61 5.35 9.13 -0.22
N CYS A 62 6.12 10.11 0.30
CA CYS A 62 7.45 9.87 0.85
C CYS A 62 7.43 8.86 2.02
N LYS A 63 6.50 9.04 2.97
CA LYS A 63 6.36 8.13 4.12
C LYS A 63 6.02 6.70 3.69
N ILE A 64 5.08 6.54 2.77
CA ILE A 64 4.66 5.23 2.28
C ILE A 64 5.77 4.57 1.47
N THR A 65 6.44 5.31 0.58
CA THR A 65 7.62 4.82 -0.15
C THR A 65 8.70 4.31 0.80
N ALA A 66 9.08 5.08 1.82
CA ALA A 66 10.09 4.68 2.79
C ALA A 66 9.70 3.40 3.55
N HIS A 67 8.43 3.25 3.92
CA HIS A 67 7.92 2.03 4.52
C HIS A 67 8.04 0.82 3.56
N LEU A 68 7.62 0.99 2.30
CA LEU A 68 7.64 -0.08 1.30
C LEU A 68 9.06 -0.50 0.92
N GLU A 69 10.01 0.43 0.90
CA GLU A 69 11.43 0.11 0.71
C GLU A 69 11.96 -0.75 1.85
N LYS A 70 11.59 -0.44 3.10
CA LYS A 70 11.93 -1.28 4.26
C LYS A 70 11.32 -2.67 4.14
N VAL A 71 10.03 -2.77 3.78
CA VAL A 71 9.35 -4.05 3.54
C VAL A 71 10.06 -4.86 2.45
N SER A 72 10.46 -4.21 1.36
CA SER A 72 11.21 -4.89 0.28
C SER A 72 12.55 -5.43 0.76
N LEU A 73 13.30 -4.67 1.57
CA LEU A 73 14.56 -5.13 2.15
C LEU A 73 14.36 -6.32 3.10
N GLU A 74 13.32 -6.29 3.94
CA GLU A 74 12.98 -7.40 4.84
C GLU A 74 12.59 -8.66 4.05
N LEU A 75 11.85 -8.52 2.96
CA LEU A 75 11.52 -9.63 2.06
C LEU A 75 12.77 -10.21 1.37
N GLN A 76 13.72 -9.37 0.93
CA GLN A 76 14.97 -9.84 0.32
C GLN A 76 15.84 -10.64 1.31
N ALA A 77 15.78 -10.30 2.60
CA ALA A 77 16.51 -11.02 3.65
C ALA A 77 15.79 -12.31 4.12
N THR A 78 14.58 -12.58 3.64
CA THR A 78 13.77 -13.73 4.05
C THR A 78 14.24 -15.02 3.37
N SER A 79 14.27 -16.13 4.11
CA SER A 79 14.64 -17.43 3.53
C SER A 79 13.59 -17.92 2.51
N PRO A 80 13.98 -18.68 1.46
CA PRO A 80 13.05 -19.13 0.42
C PRO A 80 11.82 -19.88 0.96
N GLU A 81 11.99 -20.64 2.05
CA GLU A 81 10.95 -21.43 2.71
C GLU A 81 9.80 -20.57 3.25
N HIS A 82 10.09 -19.37 3.78
CA HIS A 82 9.09 -18.46 4.36
C HIS A 82 8.73 -17.31 3.43
N TYR A 83 9.37 -17.22 2.27
CA TYR A 83 9.28 -16.06 1.40
C TYR A 83 7.85 -15.80 0.91
N ILE A 84 7.13 -16.87 0.53
CA ILE A 84 5.76 -16.73 0.03
C ILE A 84 4.80 -16.25 1.12
N GLU A 85 4.92 -16.79 2.33
CA GLU A 85 4.08 -16.38 3.46
C GLU A 85 4.37 -14.94 3.88
N LYS A 86 5.64 -14.56 3.94
CA LYS A 86 6.05 -13.18 4.26
C LYS A 86 5.60 -12.19 3.20
N PHE A 87 5.70 -12.54 1.92
CA PHE A 87 5.17 -11.71 0.84
C PHE A 87 3.65 -11.56 0.94
N ASN A 88 2.91 -12.65 1.18
CA ASN A 88 1.46 -12.58 1.35
C ASN A 88 1.05 -11.74 2.55
N LEU A 89 1.77 -11.86 3.67
CA LEU A 89 1.55 -11.05 4.86
C LEU A 89 1.73 -9.57 4.53
N ALA A 90 2.86 -9.20 3.93
CA ALA A 90 3.15 -7.81 3.54
C ALA A 90 2.08 -7.25 2.59
N LEU A 91 1.68 -8.03 1.57
CA LEU A 91 0.63 -7.65 0.63
C LEU A 91 -0.71 -7.45 1.31
N SER A 92 -1.13 -8.42 2.14
CA SER A 92 -2.42 -8.38 2.84
C SER A 92 -2.49 -7.23 3.84
N GLN A 93 -1.40 -7.01 4.58
CA GLN A 93 -1.25 -5.94 5.54
C GLN A 93 -1.32 -4.57 4.86
N TYR A 94 -0.58 -4.38 3.76
CA TYR A 94 -0.63 -3.13 3.02
C TYR A 94 -2.00 -2.86 2.41
N MET A 95 -2.63 -3.86 1.77
CA MET A 95 -3.98 -3.71 1.22
C MET A 95 -5.01 -3.40 2.31
N GLY A 96 -4.88 -4.03 3.48
CA GLY A 96 -5.67 -3.72 4.67
C GLY A 96 -5.48 -2.28 5.14
N ALA A 97 -4.23 -1.81 5.23
CA ALA A 97 -3.92 -0.43 5.60
C ALA A 97 -4.52 0.60 4.64
N LEU A 98 -4.53 0.33 3.32
CA LEU A 98 -5.14 1.22 2.33
C LEU A 98 -6.64 1.43 2.56
N HIS A 99 -7.36 0.41 3.04
CA HIS A 99 -8.78 0.55 3.38
C HIS A 99 -9.03 1.58 4.50
N SER A 100 -8.03 1.85 5.34
CA SER A 100 -8.10 2.82 6.44
C SER A 100 -7.48 4.16 6.07
N ILE A 101 -6.35 4.16 5.36
CA ILE A 101 -5.62 5.37 4.96
C ILE A 101 -6.43 6.19 3.95
N VAL A 102 -6.97 5.57 2.90
CA VAL A 102 -7.66 6.31 1.82
C VAL A 102 -8.85 7.13 2.36
N PRO A 103 -9.75 6.58 3.22
CA PRO A 103 -10.82 7.38 3.82
C PRO A 103 -10.34 8.54 4.70
N LEU A 104 -9.22 8.39 5.42
CA LEU A 104 -8.67 9.48 6.24
C LEU A 104 -8.23 10.68 5.38
N PHE A 105 -7.73 10.40 4.18
CA PHE A 105 -7.26 11.40 3.23
C PHE A 105 -8.29 11.75 2.14
N ILE A 106 -9.54 11.32 2.25
CA ILE A 106 -10.57 11.50 1.21
C ILE A 106 -10.80 12.96 0.82
N TYR A 107 -10.63 13.89 1.77
CA TYR A 107 -10.78 15.31 1.50
C TYR A 107 -9.61 15.84 0.64
N MET A 108 -8.37 15.40 0.92
CA MET A 108 -7.22 15.68 0.05
C MET A 108 -7.38 15.03 -1.32
N ASN A 109 -7.89 13.79 -1.38
CA ASN A 109 -8.17 13.12 -2.66
C ASN A 109 -9.09 13.97 -3.53
N LYS A 110 -10.26 14.33 -3.00
CA LYS A 110 -11.29 15.07 -3.74
C LYS A 110 -10.86 16.47 -4.16
N PHE A 111 -10.15 17.21 -3.30
CA PHE A 111 -9.90 18.64 -3.53
C PHE A 111 -8.53 18.96 -4.10
N TYR A 112 -7.61 18.00 -4.11
CA TYR A 112 -6.28 18.18 -4.67
C TYR A 112 -5.95 17.13 -5.73
N ILE A 113 -6.04 15.85 -5.41
CA ILE A 113 -5.56 14.78 -6.30
C ILE A 113 -6.50 14.63 -7.51
N GLU A 114 -7.79 14.45 -7.29
CA GLU A 114 -8.78 14.32 -8.37
C GLU A 114 -8.89 15.61 -9.18
N THR A 115 -8.98 16.77 -8.52
CA THR A 115 -9.25 18.05 -9.19
C THR A 115 -8.05 18.70 -9.85
N LYS A 116 -6.85 18.59 -9.26
CA LYS A 116 -5.64 19.24 -9.79
C LYS A 116 -4.71 18.27 -10.51
N LEU A 117 -4.58 17.03 -10.04
CA LEU A 117 -3.68 16.03 -10.63
C LEU A 117 -4.41 15.08 -11.61
N ASN A 118 -5.74 15.04 -11.57
CA ASN A 118 -6.57 14.13 -12.37
C ASN A 118 -6.17 12.66 -12.16
N ARG A 119 -6.00 12.28 -10.89
CA ARG A 119 -5.63 10.93 -10.41
C ARG A 119 -6.52 10.53 -9.24
N ASP A 120 -6.35 9.31 -8.76
CA ASP A 120 -6.96 8.82 -7.53
C ASP A 120 -5.88 8.37 -6.53
N LEU A 121 -6.06 8.72 -5.25
CA LEU A 121 -5.12 8.39 -4.19
C LEU A 121 -4.95 6.88 -4.02
N LYS A 122 -6.03 6.10 -4.10
CA LYS A 122 -5.92 4.65 -3.92
C LYS A 122 -5.06 4.05 -5.04
N ASP A 123 -5.24 4.52 -6.27
CA ASP A 123 -4.45 4.08 -7.42
C ASP A 123 -2.97 4.48 -7.26
N ASP A 124 -2.68 5.72 -6.84
CA ASP A 124 -1.31 6.17 -6.55
C ASP A 124 -0.64 5.30 -5.47
N LEU A 125 -1.37 4.95 -4.40
CA LEU A 125 -0.83 4.12 -3.31
C LEU A 125 -0.69 2.64 -3.71
N ILE A 126 -1.56 2.12 -4.57
CA ILE A 126 -1.41 0.79 -5.16
C ILE A 126 -0.15 0.76 -6.03
N GLN A 127 0.05 1.80 -6.85
CA GLN A 127 1.21 1.92 -7.73
C GLN A 127 2.52 1.92 -6.93
N LEU A 128 2.57 2.60 -5.77
CA LEU A 128 3.76 2.55 -4.91
C LEU A 128 4.13 1.13 -4.48
N PHE A 129 3.17 0.30 -4.08
CA PHE A 129 3.45 -1.09 -3.71
C PHE A 129 3.92 -1.89 -4.92
N THR A 130 3.32 -1.66 -6.09
CA THR A 130 3.74 -2.31 -7.33
C THR A 130 5.21 -2.01 -7.63
N GLU A 131 5.60 -0.74 -7.65
CA GLU A 131 6.95 -0.29 -8.02
C GLU A 131 8.00 -0.66 -6.95
N HIS A 132 7.70 -0.43 -5.67
CA HIS A 132 8.70 -0.57 -4.62
C HIS A 132 8.81 -2.00 -4.07
N VAL A 133 7.77 -2.83 -4.25
CA VAL A 133 7.74 -4.21 -3.73
C VAL A 133 7.43 -5.21 -4.85
N ALA A 134 6.24 -5.19 -5.45
CA ALA A 134 5.78 -6.30 -6.28
C ALA A 134 6.71 -6.58 -7.48
N GLU A 135 7.09 -5.56 -8.24
CA GLU A 135 7.96 -5.70 -9.43
C GLU A 135 9.36 -6.21 -9.08
N LYS A 136 9.91 -5.81 -7.93
CA LYS A 136 11.23 -6.27 -7.46
C LYS A 136 11.22 -7.73 -7.04
N HIS A 137 10.08 -8.20 -6.54
CA HIS A 137 9.95 -9.52 -5.93
C HIS A 137 9.27 -10.56 -6.83
N ILE A 138 8.61 -10.16 -7.93
CA ILE A 138 7.82 -11.05 -8.80
C ILE A 138 8.65 -12.18 -9.41
N TYR A 139 9.88 -11.90 -9.83
CA TYR A 139 10.76 -12.88 -10.48
C TYR A 139 11.26 -13.96 -9.51
N SER A 140 11.37 -13.63 -8.23
CA SER A 140 11.70 -14.60 -7.17
C SER A 140 10.44 -15.32 -6.66
N LEU A 141 9.31 -14.63 -6.63
CA LEU A 141 8.05 -15.16 -6.12
C LEU A 141 7.43 -16.21 -7.06
N MET A 142 7.40 -15.92 -8.37
CA MET A 142 6.71 -16.77 -9.35
C MET A 142 7.24 -18.21 -9.38
N PRO A 143 8.57 -18.48 -9.47
CA PRO A 143 9.08 -19.85 -9.45
C PRO A 143 8.69 -20.61 -8.18
N LEU A 144 8.76 -19.95 -7.02
CA LEU A 144 8.41 -20.56 -5.73
C LEU A 144 6.91 -20.90 -5.68
N LEU A 145 6.04 -20.06 -6.24
CA LEU A 145 4.59 -20.34 -6.31
C LEU A 145 4.30 -21.56 -7.21
N LEU A 146 5.05 -21.74 -8.30
CA LEU A 146 4.90 -22.88 -9.20
C LEU A 146 5.37 -24.19 -8.59
N GLU A 147 6.50 -24.14 -7.89
CA GLU A 147 7.02 -25.26 -7.13
C GLU A 147 6.01 -25.66 -6.05
N ALA A 148 5.53 -24.68 -5.27
CA ALA A 148 4.57 -24.88 -4.20
C ALA A 148 3.23 -25.47 -4.69
N GLN A 149 2.79 -25.14 -5.92
CA GLN A 149 1.60 -25.73 -6.53
C GLN A 149 1.79 -27.22 -6.87
N SER A 150 3.01 -27.62 -7.18
CA SER A 150 3.37 -28.99 -7.57
C SER A 150 3.62 -29.89 -6.35
N THR A 151 3.78 -29.31 -5.17
CA THR A 151 4.05 -29.99 -3.90
C THR A 151 2.84 -29.93 -2.96
N PRO A 152 2.19 -31.07 -2.65
CA PRO A 152 1.06 -31.09 -1.73
C PRO A 152 1.44 -30.52 -0.35
N PHE A 153 0.54 -29.71 0.24
CA PHE A 153 0.62 -29.16 1.61
C PHE A 153 1.74 -28.14 1.90
N GLN A 154 2.56 -27.76 0.93
CA GLN A 154 3.60 -26.75 1.16
C GLN A 154 3.01 -25.36 1.42
N ILE A 155 1.86 -25.03 0.81
CA ILE A 155 1.17 -23.74 1.00
C ILE A 155 -0.34 -23.97 1.09
N THR A 156 -0.99 -23.21 1.98
CA THR A 156 -2.45 -23.24 2.11
C THR A 156 -3.13 -22.65 0.86
N PRO A 157 -4.22 -23.25 0.35
CA PRO A 157 -4.94 -22.71 -0.81
C PRO A 157 -5.42 -21.27 -0.64
N SER A 158 -5.70 -20.85 0.60
CA SER A 158 -6.07 -19.48 0.95
C SER A 158 -4.94 -18.48 0.70
N THR A 159 -3.70 -18.83 1.04
CA THR A 159 -2.50 -18.00 0.80
C THR A 159 -2.27 -17.81 -0.69
N MET A 160 -2.35 -18.90 -1.47
CA MET A 160 -2.22 -18.85 -2.92
C MET A 160 -3.29 -17.94 -3.55
N ALA A 161 -4.55 -18.11 -3.16
CA ALA A 161 -5.65 -17.28 -3.67
C ALA A 161 -5.49 -15.80 -3.28
N SER A 162 -5.01 -15.51 -2.06
CA SER A 162 -4.74 -14.15 -1.58
C SER A 162 -3.67 -13.46 -2.42
N ILE A 163 -2.54 -14.12 -2.65
CA ILE A 163 -1.44 -13.59 -3.46
C ILE A 163 -1.92 -13.32 -4.89
N ILE A 164 -2.57 -14.30 -5.52
CA ILE A 164 -3.05 -14.16 -6.89
C ILE A 164 -4.02 -12.97 -6.98
N LYS A 165 -5.01 -12.89 -6.08
CA LYS A 165 -5.98 -11.79 -6.05
C LYS A 165 -5.29 -10.44 -5.87
N GLY A 166 -4.32 -10.35 -4.95
CA GLY A 166 -3.59 -9.11 -4.72
C GLY A 166 -2.73 -8.71 -5.92
N LEU A 167 -2.01 -9.65 -6.56
CA LEU A 167 -1.27 -9.40 -7.79
C LEU A 167 -2.16 -8.92 -8.95
N TYR A 168 -3.40 -9.41 -9.04
CA TYR A 168 -4.39 -8.88 -9.98
C TYR A 168 -4.80 -7.43 -9.65
N THR A 169 -5.02 -7.12 -8.37
CA THR A 169 -5.33 -5.75 -7.93
C THR A 169 -4.18 -4.78 -8.21
N LEU A 170 -2.93 -5.24 -8.13
CA LEU A 170 -1.72 -4.46 -8.43
C LEU A 170 -1.50 -4.19 -9.93
N ARG A 171 -2.34 -4.71 -10.84
CA ARG A 171 -2.29 -4.42 -12.29
C ARG A 171 -3.32 -3.35 -12.69
N PRO A 172 -3.02 -2.05 -12.58
CA PRO A 172 -3.81 -1.02 -13.25
C PRO A 172 -3.34 -0.91 -14.72
N GLY A 173 -3.87 -1.76 -15.62
CA GLY A 173 -3.89 -1.59 -17.08
C GLY A 173 -2.58 -1.46 -17.90
N ASN A 174 -1.47 -0.95 -17.34
CA ASN A 174 -0.32 -0.41 -18.08
C ASN A 174 1.07 -0.75 -17.49
N CYS A 175 1.18 -1.50 -16.38
CA CYS A 175 2.49 -1.89 -15.84
C CYS A 175 3.01 -3.23 -16.37
N SER A 176 4.33 -3.31 -16.52
CA SER A 176 5.17 -4.28 -17.24
C SER A 176 5.09 -5.75 -16.81
N LEU A 177 4.04 -6.18 -16.10
CA LEU A 177 3.72 -7.59 -15.83
C LEU A 177 3.32 -8.39 -17.08
N ARG A 178 3.60 -7.88 -18.29
CA ARG A 178 3.33 -8.51 -19.59
C ARG A 178 4.28 -9.67 -19.92
N SER A 179 5.36 -9.87 -19.17
CA SER A 179 6.35 -10.93 -19.44
C SER A 179 6.12 -12.23 -18.65
N THR A 180 5.18 -12.28 -17.71
CA THR A 180 4.78 -13.57 -17.11
C THR A 180 3.98 -14.39 -18.13
N PRO A 181 4.35 -15.65 -18.44
CA PRO A 181 3.64 -16.44 -19.41
C PRO A 181 2.18 -16.62 -18.98
N CYS A 182 1.25 -16.23 -19.85
CA CYS A 182 -0.19 -16.43 -19.68
C CYS A 182 -0.60 -17.90 -19.44
N HIS A 183 0.32 -18.86 -19.53
CA HIS A 183 0.06 -20.28 -19.34
C HIS A 183 -0.28 -20.73 -17.91
N LEU A 184 -0.09 -19.87 -16.91
CA LEU A 184 -0.37 -20.22 -15.51
C LEU A 184 -1.77 -19.82 -15.05
N ILE A 185 -2.49 -19.08 -15.88
CA ILE A 185 -3.83 -18.64 -15.59
C ILE A 185 -4.73 -19.38 -16.58
N GLY A 186 -5.29 -20.50 -16.14
CA GLY A 186 -6.30 -21.26 -16.88
C GLY A 186 -7.61 -20.48 -17.04
N GLY A 187 -7.58 -19.36 -17.75
CA GLY A 187 -8.76 -18.68 -18.27
C GLY A 187 -9.04 -19.16 -19.69
N PRO A 188 -10.31 -19.46 -20.04
CA PRO A 188 -10.65 -19.84 -21.41
C PRO A 188 -10.38 -18.65 -22.33
N CYS A 189 -9.67 -18.92 -23.43
CA CYS A 189 -9.61 -17.98 -24.55
C CYS A 189 -11.03 -17.80 -25.10
N VAL A 190 -11.55 -16.58 -25.04
CA VAL A 190 -12.63 -16.09 -25.90
C VAL A 190 -12.13 -14.83 -26.58
#